data_AF-A0A8T2IWU0-F1
#
_entry.id   AF-A0A8T2IWU0-F1
#
_cell.length_a   1.000
_cell.length_b   1.000
_cell.length_c   1.000
_cell.angle_alpha   90.00
_cell.angle_beta   90.00
_cell.angle_gamma   90.00
#
_symmetry.space_group_name_H-M   'P 1'
#
loop_
_entity.id
_entity.type
_entity.pdbx_description
1 polymer ?
#
loop_
_entity_poly.entity_id
_entity_poly.type
_entity_poly.pdbx_seq_one_letter_code
_entity_poly.pdbx_strand_id
1 'polypeptide(L)'
;IRVHIVTWNVATAPPPRDVSSLLQLDTSCTNTDMYIIGLQEVNSKILNFISDLAFDDPWSLHLMDILAPLNYVKLSSIRMQGLLLLTFVKHQHIPFIQDIRTNYIRTGLFGYWGNKGGVTIRMSIYGHMVCFMNCHLPAHMENANQRLDDFERMLDAQQFDDDSFGNMLEHDLVFWFGDLNFRISDFGIHFIREAINNNKYNLLWDKDQLNAAKKKEPFLQGFLEGPLKFKPTYKFDQNSDVYDTRYKRTLWKHCNKKRKPAWTDRILWKLKDVSGSEAKDTESDFEQILKVTLEKYTSHMSYGISDHKPVTGAFTLQV
;
A
#
# COMPACT_ATOMS: atom_id res chain seq x y z
N ILE A 1 -10.87 -16.86 2.02
CA ILE A 1 -9.63 -16.68 1.21
C ILE A 1 -8.61 -15.87 2.01
N ARG A 2 -7.32 -16.22 1.98
CA ARG A 2 -6.26 -15.43 2.63
C ARG A 2 -5.52 -14.52 1.66
N VAL A 3 -5.44 -13.25 2.02
CA VAL A 3 -4.86 -12.19 1.20
C VAL A 3 -3.61 -11.66 1.88
N HIS A 4 -2.47 -11.66 1.18
CA HIS A 4 -1.23 -11.07 1.64
C HIS A 4 -0.93 -9.80 0.85
N ILE A 5 -0.95 -8.67 1.52
CA ILE A 5 -0.72 -7.35 0.93
C ILE A 5 0.72 -6.93 1.24
N VAL A 6 1.44 -6.48 0.21
CA VAL A 6 2.78 -5.92 0.28
C VAL A 6 2.73 -4.48 -0.20
N THR A 7 3.33 -3.56 0.54
CA THR A 7 3.67 -2.23 0.05
C THR A 7 5.16 -1.96 0.19
N TRP A 8 5.79 -1.46 -0.88
CA TRP A 8 7.21 -1.12 -0.84
C TRP A 8 7.60 -0.02 -1.83
N ASN A 9 8.11 1.10 -1.32
CA ASN A 9 8.84 2.06 -2.13
C ASN A 9 10.24 1.50 -2.45
N VAL A 10 10.47 1.14 -3.70
CA VAL A 10 11.70 0.45 -4.12
C VAL A 10 12.81 1.40 -4.56
N ALA A 11 12.59 2.72 -4.53
CA ALA A 11 13.59 3.74 -4.87
C ALA A 11 14.34 3.44 -6.19
N THR A 12 13.61 2.99 -7.22
CA THR A 12 14.09 2.56 -8.54
C THR A 12 14.98 1.33 -8.59
N ALA A 13 15.17 0.65 -7.47
CA ALA A 13 15.95 -0.58 -7.39
C ALA A 13 15.25 -1.75 -8.13
N PRO A 14 16.04 -2.64 -8.77
CA PRO A 14 15.51 -3.90 -9.28
C PRO A 14 15.10 -4.83 -8.12
N PRO A 15 14.29 -5.87 -8.38
CA PRO A 15 13.95 -6.85 -7.34
C PRO A 15 15.19 -7.51 -6.73
N PRO A 16 15.21 -7.76 -5.41
CA PRO A 16 16.26 -8.55 -4.79
C PRO A 16 16.12 -10.01 -5.22
N ARG A 17 17.22 -10.78 -5.20
CA ARG A 17 17.19 -12.20 -5.63
C ARG A 17 16.26 -13.08 -4.80
N ASP A 18 16.13 -12.78 -3.52
CA ASP A 18 15.33 -13.54 -2.57
C ASP A 18 14.23 -12.66 -1.98
N VAL A 19 12.97 -13.02 -2.25
CA VAL A 19 11.77 -12.38 -1.69
C VAL A 19 10.98 -13.35 -0.80
N SER A 20 11.59 -14.47 -0.38
CA SER A 20 10.90 -15.54 0.34
C SER A 20 10.29 -15.04 1.66
N SER A 21 11.07 -14.31 2.46
CA SER A 21 10.57 -13.74 3.72
C SER A 21 9.47 -12.69 3.51
N LEU A 22 9.61 -11.85 2.47
CA LEU A 22 8.61 -10.84 2.08
C LEU A 22 7.26 -11.47 1.71
N LEU A 23 7.30 -12.57 0.97
CA LEU A 23 6.13 -13.33 0.53
C LEU A 23 5.73 -14.46 1.50
N GLN A 24 6.45 -14.61 2.61
CA GLN A 24 6.29 -15.64 3.65
C GLN A 24 6.42 -17.08 3.11
N LEU A 25 7.23 -17.29 2.08
CA LEU A 25 7.45 -18.58 1.42
C LEU A 25 8.31 -19.55 2.25
N ASP A 26 9.06 -19.02 3.22
CA ASP A 26 9.92 -19.75 4.14
C ASP A 26 9.15 -20.46 5.27
N THR A 27 7.87 -20.14 5.43
CA THR A 27 7.02 -20.80 6.42
C THR A 27 6.49 -22.13 5.86
N SER A 28 6.63 -23.22 6.63
CA SER A 28 6.23 -24.59 6.23
C SER A 28 4.73 -24.75 5.91
N CYS A 29 3.93 -23.69 6.09
CA CYS A 29 2.52 -23.62 5.79
C CYS A 29 2.22 -22.33 4.99
N THR A 30 2.76 -22.19 3.78
CA THR A 30 2.39 -21.07 2.87
C THR A 30 0.91 -21.17 2.51
N ASN A 31 0.08 -20.56 3.33
CA ASN A 31 -1.36 -20.71 3.24
C ASN A 31 -2.02 -19.49 2.56
N THR A 32 -1.24 -18.48 2.17
CA THR A 32 -1.72 -17.37 1.33
C THR A 32 -2.41 -17.89 0.09
N ASP A 33 -3.52 -17.27 -0.30
CA ASP A 33 -4.29 -17.66 -1.48
C ASP A 33 -4.19 -16.60 -2.59
N MET A 34 -3.96 -15.36 -2.18
CA MET A 34 -3.85 -14.19 -3.04
C MET A 34 -2.77 -13.25 -2.53
N TYR A 35 -1.90 -12.80 -3.43
CA TYR A 35 -0.91 -11.75 -3.17
C TYR A 35 -1.33 -10.45 -3.86
N ILE A 36 -1.29 -9.36 -3.12
CA ILE A 36 -1.51 -7.99 -3.62
C ILE A 36 -0.22 -7.22 -3.37
N ILE A 37 0.47 -6.82 -4.43
CA ILE A 37 1.82 -6.23 -4.32
C ILE A 37 1.78 -4.83 -4.91
N GLY A 38 1.82 -3.82 -4.04
CA GLY A 38 1.94 -2.41 -4.40
C GLY A 38 3.38 -1.92 -4.27
N LEU A 39 3.96 -1.45 -5.37
CA LEU A 39 5.28 -0.86 -5.38
C LEU A 39 5.21 0.63 -5.74
N GLN A 40 6.12 1.41 -5.18
CA GLN A 40 6.32 2.83 -5.52
C GLN A 40 7.76 3.07 -5.95
N GLU A 41 7.98 4.11 -6.77
CA GLU A 41 9.27 4.42 -7.38
C GLU A 41 9.90 3.26 -8.18
N VAL A 42 9.09 2.39 -8.80
CA VAL A 42 9.61 1.40 -9.75
C VAL A 42 10.28 2.13 -10.91
N ASN A 43 11.46 1.67 -11.35
CA ASN A 43 12.19 2.30 -12.44
C ASN A 43 11.31 2.39 -13.70
N SER A 44 11.08 3.62 -14.18
CA SER A 44 10.25 3.91 -15.35
C SER A 44 11.07 4.09 -16.64
N LYS A 45 12.40 4.20 -16.55
CA LYS A 45 13.29 4.38 -17.72
C LYS A 45 13.45 3.12 -18.56
N ILE A 46 13.08 1.96 -18.01
CA ILE A 46 13.15 0.67 -18.69
C ILE A 46 12.09 0.56 -19.82
N LEU A 47 11.12 1.47 -19.85
CA LEU A 47 9.99 1.48 -20.80
C LEU A 47 10.13 2.59 -21.86
N ASN A 48 11.21 2.57 -22.65
CA ASN A 48 11.29 3.42 -23.85
C ASN A 48 10.47 2.81 -24.99
N PHE A 49 9.26 3.34 -25.17
CA PHE A 49 8.47 3.56 -26.39
C PHE A 49 7.94 2.38 -27.24
N ILE A 50 8.33 1.11 -27.03
CA ILE A 50 7.76 -0.03 -27.82
C ILE A 50 7.24 -1.19 -26.95
N SER A 51 7.56 -1.24 -25.65
CA SER A 51 7.42 -2.47 -24.84
C SER A 51 6.09 -2.63 -24.09
N ASP A 52 5.21 -1.62 -24.05
CA ASP A 52 3.96 -1.67 -23.26
C ASP A 52 3.00 -2.81 -23.67
N LEU A 53 3.20 -3.40 -24.85
CA LEU A 53 2.42 -4.53 -25.34
C LEU A 53 3.10 -5.90 -25.18
N ALA A 54 4.39 -5.96 -24.85
CA ALA A 54 5.17 -7.19 -25.01
C ALA A 54 6.00 -7.62 -23.78
N PHE A 55 6.39 -6.71 -22.88
CA PHE A 55 7.25 -7.06 -21.76
C PHE A 55 6.79 -6.44 -20.44
N ASP A 56 6.49 -7.33 -19.50
CA ASP A 56 6.30 -7.02 -18.09
C ASP A 56 7.56 -6.39 -17.49
N ASP A 57 7.39 -5.50 -16.52
CA ASP A 57 8.52 -4.88 -15.84
C ASP A 57 9.34 -5.92 -15.01
N PRO A 58 10.60 -5.64 -14.66
CA PRO A 58 11.45 -6.62 -13.97
C PRO A 58 10.88 -7.17 -12.66
N TRP A 59 10.09 -6.38 -11.92
CA TRP A 59 9.44 -6.88 -10.70
C TRP A 59 8.35 -7.88 -11.04
N SER A 60 7.51 -7.57 -12.03
CA SER A 60 6.46 -8.47 -12.50
C SER A 60 7.03 -9.81 -12.98
N LEU A 61 8.07 -9.79 -13.81
CA LEU A 61 8.75 -11.00 -14.30
C LEU A 61 9.32 -11.84 -13.15
N HIS A 62 10.08 -11.20 -12.26
CA HIS A 62 10.71 -11.89 -11.13
C HIS A 62 9.69 -12.55 -10.19
N LEU A 63 8.58 -11.85 -9.88
CA LEU A 63 7.52 -12.38 -9.04
C LEU A 63 6.76 -13.52 -9.72
N MET A 64 6.54 -13.45 -11.03
CA MET A 64 5.96 -14.56 -11.80
C MET A 64 6.85 -15.80 -11.75
N ASP A 65 8.17 -15.65 -11.95
CA ASP A 65 9.11 -16.77 -11.91
C ASP A 65 9.11 -17.50 -10.56
N ILE A 66 8.90 -16.77 -9.46
CA ILE A 66 8.86 -17.33 -8.10
C ILE A 66 7.49 -17.95 -7.78
N LEU A 67 6.40 -17.30 -8.17
CA LEU A 67 5.05 -17.67 -7.76
C LEU A 67 4.40 -18.72 -8.68
N ALA A 68 4.77 -18.77 -9.97
CA ALA A 68 4.20 -19.73 -10.91
C ALA A 68 4.45 -21.21 -10.53
N PRO A 69 5.65 -21.63 -10.08
CA PRO A 69 5.89 -22.98 -9.58
C PRO A 69 5.04 -23.35 -8.35
N LEU A 70 4.49 -22.36 -7.66
CA LEU A 70 3.62 -22.51 -6.48
C LEU A 70 2.13 -22.47 -6.85
N ASN A 71 1.79 -22.65 -8.13
CA ASN A 71 0.43 -22.64 -8.69
C ASN A 71 -0.32 -21.30 -8.57
N TYR A 72 0.41 -20.19 -8.50
CA TYR A 72 -0.18 -18.86 -8.63
C TYR A 72 -0.13 -18.40 -10.09
N VAL A 73 -1.14 -17.63 -10.48
CA VAL A 73 -1.16 -16.90 -11.75
C VAL A 73 -1.20 -15.40 -11.48
N LYS A 74 -0.57 -14.60 -12.34
CA LYS A 74 -0.75 -13.14 -12.33
C LYS A 74 -2.15 -12.83 -12.88
N LEU A 75 -3.04 -12.42 -12.00
CA LEU A 75 -4.44 -12.20 -12.31
C LEU A 75 -4.68 -10.85 -12.98
N SER A 76 -4.03 -9.80 -12.48
CA SER A 76 -4.15 -8.44 -13.01
C SER A 76 -2.96 -7.59 -12.59
N SER A 77 -2.69 -6.54 -13.37
CA SER A 77 -1.64 -5.57 -13.10
C SER A 77 -2.02 -4.20 -13.64
N ILE A 78 -1.69 -3.14 -12.89
CA ILE A 78 -1.80 -1.76 -13.37
C ILE A 78 -0.57 -0.97 -12.95
N ARG A 79 -0.15 -0.06 -13.83
CA ARG A 79 1.02 0.79 -13.64
C ARG A 79 0.71 2.25 -13.95
N MET A 80 1.25 3.16 -13.12
CA MET A 80 1.27 4.59 -13.40
C MET A 80 2.66 5.16 -13.08
N GLN A 81 3.48 5.38 -14.11
CA GLN A 81 4.89 5.78 -13.98
C GLN A 81 5.70 4.84 -13.07
N GLY A 82 5.98 5.23 -11.82
CA GLY A 82 6.70 4.43 -10.83
C GLY A 82 5.79 3.70 -9.84
N LEU A 83 4.46 3.85 -9.96
CA LEU A 83 3.48 3.07 -9.19
C LEU A 83 3.14 1.79 -9.96
N LEU A 84 3.21 0.65 -9.27
CA LEU A 84 2.83 -0.65 -9.81
C LEU A 84 1.95 -1.38 -8.80
N LEU A 85 0.87 -1.98 -9.25
CA LEU A 85 0.02 -2.85 -8.44
C LEU A 85 -0.17 -4.16 -9.19
N LEU A 86 0.21 -5.26 -8.53
CA LEU A 86 0.13 -6.62 -9.06
C LEU A 86 -0.77 -7.47 -8.18
N THR A 87 -1.57 -8.31 -8.81
CA THR A 87 -2.38 -9.31 -8.13
C THR A 87 -2.00 -10.70 -8.62
N PHE A 88 -1.64 -11.59 -7.69
CA PHE A 88 -1.44 -13.00 -7.97
C PHE A 88 -2.42 -13.83 -7.15
N VAL A 89 -2.93 -14.92 -7.72
CA VAL A 89 -3.89 -15.79 -7.04
C VAL A 89 -3.61 -17.26 -7.35
N LYS A 90 -3.82 -18.16 -6.37
CA LYS A 90 -3.79 -19.60 -6.64
C LYS A 90 -4.86 -19.97 -7.66
N HIS A 91 -4.52 -20.88 -8.56
CA HIS A 91 -5.38 -21.31 -9.67
C HIS A 91 -6.80 -21.73 -9.23
N GLN A 92 -6.93 -22.37 -8.06
CA GLN A 92 -8.21 -22.84 -7.52
C GLN A 92 -9.24 -21.73 -7.23
N HIS A 93 -8.81 -20.47 -7.06
CA HIS A 93 -9.71 -19.35 -6.76
C HIS A 93 -10.20 -18.61 -8.01
N ILE A 94 -9.59 -18.83 -9.18
CA ILE A 94 -9.91 -18.11 -10.42
C ILE A 94 -11.42 -18.16 -10.76
N PRO A 95 -12.12 -19.30 -10.67
CA PRO A 95 -13.55 -19.36 -11.01
C PRO A 95 -14.44 -18.47 -10.13
N PHE A 96 -13.96 -18.07 -8.96
CA PHE A 96 -14.69 -17.26 -7.98
C PHE A 96 -14.28 -15.78 -7.99
N ILE A 97 -13.45 -15.37 -8.96
CA ILE A 97 -13.04 -13.98 -9.13
C ILE A 97 -13.54 -13.45 -10.46
N GLN A 98 -14.31 -12.37 -10.41
CA GLN A 98 -15.01 -11.79 -11.57
C GLN A 98 -14.91 -10.26 -11.58
N ASP A 99 -15.35 -9.62 -12.66
CA ASP A 99 -15.39 -8.15 -12.85
C ASP A 99 -14.10 -7.43 -12.41
N ILE A 100 -12.96 -7.89 -12.94
CA ILE A 100 -11.68 -7.26 -12.67
C ILE A 100 -11.59 -5.97 -13.47
N ARG A 101 -11.50 -4.83 -12.77
CA ARG A 101 -11.33 -3.51 -13.38
C ARG A 101 -10.13 -2.81 -12.75
N THR A 102 -9.47 -1.98 -13.54
CA THR A 102 -8.29 -1.23 -13.11
C THR A 102 -8.47 0.25 -13.40
N ASN A 103 -8.00 1.13 -12.52
CA ASN A 103 -8.03 2.57 -12.72
C ASN A 103 -6.79 3.24 -12.12
N TYR A 104 -6.42 4.43 -12.58
CA TYR A 104 -5.35 5.23 -11.99
C TYR A 104 -5.73 6.70 -11.89
N ILE A 105 -5.19 7.38 -10.87
CA ILE A 105 -5.41 8.80 -10.62
C ILE A 105 -4.05 9.48 -10.45
N ARG A 106 -3.83 10.56 -11.18
CA ARG A 106 -2.63 11.42 -11.04
C ARG A 106 -2.90 12.57 -10.09
N THR A 107 -2.00 12.77 -9.12
CA THR A 107 -2.03 13.92 -8.19
C THR A 107 -0.71 14.70 -8.12
N GLY A 108 0.29 14.33 -8.94
CA GLY A 108 1.51 15.13 -9.13
C GLY A 108 1.22 16.54 -9.68
N LEU A 109 2.25 17.38 -9.88
CA LEU A 109 2.19 18.75 -10.46
C LEU A 109 0.86 19.10 -11.17
N PHE A 110 0.00 19.82 -10.44
CA PHE A 110 -1.32 20.33 -10.87
C PHE A 110 -2.38 19.25 -11.24
N GLY A 111 -2.19 18.00 -10.83
CA GLY A 111 -3.05 16.86 -11.19
C GLY A 111 -2.82 16.31 -12.60
N TYR A 112 -1.91 16.91 -13.39
CA TYR A 112 -1.71 16.55 -14.81
C TYR A 112 -0.40 15.80 -15.06
N TRP A 113 0.61 15.99 -14.20
CA TRP A 113 1.96 15.49 -14.44
C TRP A 113 2.65 15.05 -13.14
N GLY A 114 3.43 13.97 -13.18
CA GLY A 114 4.29 13.56 -12.06
C GLY A 114 4.05 12.14 -11.57
N ASN A 115 4.89 11.73 -10.60
CA ASN A 115 5.00 10.37 -10.10
C ASN A 115 4.19 10.11 -8.81
N LYS A 116 3.16 10.94 -8.56
CA LYS A 116 2.30 10.89 -7.38
C LYS A 116 0.86 10.65 -7.80
N GLY A 117 0.13 9.91 -6.97
CA GLY A 117 -1.23 9.49 -7.24
C GLY A 117 -1.48 8.06 -6.76
N GLY A 118 -2.49 7.41 -7.35
CA GLY A 118 -2.92 6.07 -6.98
C GLY A 118 -3.20 5.20 -8.19
N VAL A 119 -3.01 3.90 -8.03
CA VAL A 119 -3.45 2.85 -8.96
C VAL A 119 -4.33 1.86 -8.22
N THR A 120 -5.39 1.42 -8.87
CA THR A 120 -6.47 0.66 -8.25
C THR A 120 -6.78 -0.58 -9.08
N ILE A 121 -7.00 -1.70 -8.41
CA ILE A 121 -7.64 -2.89 -8.98
C ILE A 121 -8.86 -3.22 -8.12
N ARG A 122 -10.04 -3.24 -8.73
CA ARG A 122 -11.26 -3.80 -8.12
C ARG A 122 -11.59 -5.15 -8.75
N MET A 123 -12.21 -6.03 -7.98
CA MET A 123 -12.77 -7.29 -8.48
C MET A 123 -13.83 -7.84 -7.52
N SER A 124 -14.76 -8.62 -8.04
CA SER A 124 -15.63 -9.46 -7.22
C SER A 124 -14.85 -10.69 -6.77
N ILE A 125 -14.80 -10.96 -5.47
CA ILE A 125 -14.15 -12.12 -4.85
C ILE A 125 -15.23 -12.89 -4.09
N TYR A 126 -15.60 -14.06 -4.57
CA TYR A 126 -16.68 -14.87 -4.00
C TYR A 126 -17.99 -14.08 -3.80
N GLY A 127 -18.34 -13.22 -4.77
CA GLY A 127 -19.55 -12.40 -4.73
C GLY A 127 -19.37 -11.03 -4.08
N HIS A 128 -18.27 -10.78 -3.35
CA HIS A 128 -18.01 -9.48 -2.70
C HIS A 128 -17.13 -8.56 -3.54
N MET A 129 -17.53 -7.31 -3.70
CA MET A 129 -16.72 -6.32 -4.41
C MET A 129 -15.59 -5.81 -3.52
N VAL A 130 -14.35 -6.16 -3.87
CA VAL A 130 -13.14 -5.78 -3.13
C VAL A 130 -12.28 -4.86 -3.98
N CYS A 131 -11.80 -3.77 -3.38
CA CYS A 131 -10.98 -2.75 -4.03
C CYS A 131 -9.61 -2.65 -3.37
N PHE A 132 -8.55 -2.71 -4.17
CA PHE A 132 -7.16 -2.56 -3.73
C PHE A 132 -6.56 -1.31 -4.37
N MET A 133 -6.20 -0.32 -3.55
CA MET A 133 -5.53 0.90 -4.01
C MET A 133 -4.10 0.97 -3.45
N ASN A 134 -3.14 1.04 -4.37
CA ASN A 134 -1.76 1.40 -4.08
C ASN A 134 -1.52 2.86 -4.44
N CYS A 135 -1.00 3.69 -3.52
CA CYS A 135 -0.70 5.09 -3.81
C CYS A 135 0.70 5.54 -3.36
N HIS A 136 1.12 6.68 -3.91
CA HIS A 136 2.33 7.39 -3.54
C HIS A 136 1.97 8.85 -3.36
N LEU A 137 1.87 9.28 -2.10
CA LEU A 137 1.43 10.63 -1.73
C LEU A 137 2.60 11.61 -1.63
N PRO A 138 2.34 12.93 -1.68
CA PRO A 138 3.37 13.97 -1.60
C PRO A 138 4.32 13.80 -0.41
N ALA A 139 5.62 13.80 -0.70
CA ALA A 139 6.68 13.68 0.30
C ALA A 139 6.85 14.99 1.11
N HIS A 140 7.74 14.95 2.12
CA HIS A 140 8.09 16.05 3.03
C HIS A 140 7.11 16.31 4.18
N MET A 141 7.63 16.89 5.26
CA MET A 141 6.91 17.06 6.54
C MET A 141 5.74 18.03 6.39
N GLU A 142 5.95 19.08 5.60
CA GLU A 142 5.11 20.25 5.43
C GLU A 142 3.86 19.97 4.58
N ASN A 143 3.90 18.92 3.75
CA ASN A 143 2.84 18.60 2.79
C ASN A 143 1.72 17.74 3.40
N ALA A 144 1.49 17.82 4.71
CA ALA A 144 0.47 17.01 5.39
C ALA A 144 -0.94 17.29 4.86
N ASN A 145 -1.31 18.55 4.67
CA ASN A 145 -2.62 18.93 4.11
C ASN A 145 -2.73 18.49 2.65
N GLN A 146 -1.68 18.67 1.84
CA GLN A 146 -1.69 18.20 0.45
C GLN A 146 -1.91 16.68 0.35
N ARG A 147 -1.37 15.89 1.29
CA ARG A 147 -1.66 14.45 1.34
C ARG A 147 -3.12 14.15 1.64
N LEU A 148 -3.78 14.97 2.45
CA LEU A 148 -5.21 14.83 2.75
C LEU A 148 -6.05 15.19 1.53
N ASP A 149 -5.75 16.32 0.88
CA ASP A 149 -6.43 16.76 -0.36
C ASP A 149 -6.29 15.69 -1.46
N ASP A 150 -5.09 15.13 -1.64
CA ASP A 150 -4.83 14.05 -2.59
C ASP A 150 -5.60 12.77 -2.25
N PHE A 151 -5.71 12.43 -0.96
CA PHE A 151 -6.44 11.24 -0.49
C PHE A 151 -7.94 11.38 -0.76
N GLU A 152 -8.53 12.52 -0.37
CA GLU A 152 -9.95 12.82 -0.58
C GLU A 152 -10.30 12.84 -2.07
N ARG A 153 -9.49 13.53 -2.89
CA ARG A 153 -9.63 13.51 -4.34
C ARG A 153 -9.59 12.09 -4.93
N MET A 154 -8.71 11.23 -4.40
CA MET A 154 -8.62 9.84 -4.87
C MET A 154 -9.83 9.00 -4.46
N LEU A 155 -10.47 9.28 -3.31
CA LEU A 155 -11.74 8.65 -2.95
C LEU A 155 -12.85 9.08 -3.92
N ASP A 156 -12.94 10.37 -4.21
CA ASP A 156 -14.03 10.92 -5.04
C ASP A 156 -13.92 10.58 -6.53
N ALA A 157 -12.69 10.60 -7.08
CA ALA A 157 -12.46 10.42 -8.51
C ALA A 157 -12.44 8.95 -8.96
N GLN A 158 -12.59 7.98 -8.06
CA GLN A 158 -12.79 6.58 -8.40
C GLN A 158 -14.27 6.35 -8.80
N GLN A 159 -14.67 6.95 -9.92
CA GLN A 159 -15.85 6.52 -10.66
C GLN A 159 -15.38 5.59 -11.76
N PHE A 160 -15.89 4.36 -11.76
CA PHE A 160 -15.67 3.43 -12.87
C PHE A 160 -16.76 3.69 -13.91
N ASP A 161 -16.41 3.66 -15.20
CA ASP A 161 -17.26 4.13 -16.33
C ASP A 161 -18.63 3.43 -16.52
N ASP A 162 -19.03 2.50 -15.64
CA ASP A 162 -20.33 1.81 -15.70
C ASP A 162 -21.25 2.28 -14.55
N ASP A 163 -22.39 2.87 -14.93
CA ASP A 163 -23.48 3.49 -14.14
C ASP A 163 -24.12 2.65 -13.00
N SER A 164 -23.56 1.48 -12.65
CA SER A 164 -24.15 0.51 -11.70
C SER A 164 -23.42 0.40 -10.36
N PHE A 165 -22.17 0.86 -10.25
CA PHE A 165 -21.46 0.96 -8.98
C PHE A 165 -20.82 2.35 -8.90
N GLY A 166 -21.32 3.18 -7.98
CA GLY A 166 -20.78 4.49 -7.71
C GLY A 166 -19.45 4.41 -6.95
N ASN A 167 -19.20 5.42 -6.11
CA ASN A 167 -17.92 5.76 -5.46
C ASN A 167 -17.13 4.53 -4.93
N MET A 168 -15.79 4.61 -4.85
CA MET A 168 -14.91 3.60 -4.21
C MET A 168 -15.43 3.09 -2.87
N LEU A 169 -16.08 3.94 -2.07
CA LEU A 169 -16.64 3.58 -0.77
C LEU A 169 -17.89 2.67 -0.83
N GLU A 170 -18.46 2.44 -2.01
CA GLU A 170 -19.60 1.54 -2.21
C GLU A 170 -19.20 0.06 -2.32
N HIS A 171 -17.90 -0.23 -2.45
CA HIS A 171 -17.34 -1.57 -2.40
C HIS A 171 -17.46 -2.15 -0.99
N ASP A 172 -17.70 -3.46 -0.89
CA ASP A 172 -17.85 -4.17 0.39
C ASP A 172 -16.59 -4.06 1.25
N LEU A 173 -15.42 -4.03 0.60
CA LEU A 173 -14.12 -3.88 1.25
C LEU A 173 -13.15 -3.06 0.40
N VAL A 174 -12.55 -2.06 1.03
CA VAL A 174 -11.48 -1.24 0.45
C VAL A 174 -10.20 -1.48 1.22
N PHE A 175 -9.13 -1.88 0.52
CA PHE A 175 -7.76 -1.81 1.00
C PHE A 175 -7.07 -0.59 0.40
N TRP A 176 -6.48 0.23 1.26
CA TRP A 176 -5.73 1.42 0.87
C TRP A 176 -4.33 1.36 1.44
N PHE A 177 -3.32 1.30 0.58
CA PHE A 177 -1.94 1.10 0.99
C PHE A 177 -0.98 1.82 0.06
N GLY A 178 0.28 1.91 0.48
CA GLY A 178 1.30 2.55 -0.33
C GLY A 178 2.35 3.29 0.51
N ASP A 179 3.13 4.12 -0.17
CA ASP A 179 3.93 5.17 0.46
C ASP A 179 3.03 6.40 0.65
N LEU A 180 2.33 6.40 1.77
CA LEU A 180 1.43 7.49 2.16
C LEU A 180 2.20 8.72 2.63
N ASN A 181 3.52 8.62 2.83
CA ASN A 181 4.41 9.73 3.13
C ASN A 181 4.08 10.57 4.38
N PHE A 182 3.15 10.15 5.24
CA PHE A 182 2.90 10.78 6.54
C PHE A 182 4.12 10.66 7.45
N ARG A 183 4.33 11.68 8.28
CA ARG A 183 5.55 11.87 9.09
C ARG A 183 5.23 11.98 10.57
N ILE A 184 6.27 11.90 11.40
CA ILE A 184 6.17 12.16 12.84
C ILE A 184 6.45 13.65 13.09
N SER A 185 5.40 14.39 13.42
CA SER A 185 5.45 15.83 13.76
C SER A 185 6.04 16.07 15.15
N ASP A 186 6.36 17.33 15.46
CA ASP A 186 6.67 17.89 16.80
C ASP A 186 7.89 17.32 17.57
N PHE A 187 8.32 16.09 17.35
CA PHE A 187 9.47 15.50 18.04
C PHE A 187 10.79 15.79 17.33
N GLY A 188 11.83 16.09 18.11
CA GLY A 188 13.20 16.17 17.61
C GLY A 188 13.73 14.80 17.17
N ILE A 189 14.69 14.79 16.23
CA ILE A 189 15.26 13.54 15.69
C ILE A 189 15.91 12.67 16.79
N HIS A 190 16.49 13.28 17.82
CA HIS A 190 17.12 12.57 18.95
C HIS A 190 16.08 11.78 19.75
N PHE A 191 14.97 12.41 20.14
CA PHE A 191 13.88 11.74 20.86
C PHE A 191 13.28 10.59 20.05
N ILE A 192 13.03 10.81 18.74
CA ILE A 192 12.53 9.76 17.85
C ILE A 192 13.49 8.56 17.83
N ARG A 193 14.79 8.80 17.65
CA ARG A 193 15.79 7.73 17.63
C ARG A 193 15.89 6.99 18.97
N GLU A 194 15.83 7.71 20.09
CA GLU A 194 15.84 7.13 21.42
C GLU A 194 14.61 6.24 21.65
N ALA A 195 13.41 6.71 21.29
CA ALA A 195 12.19 5.91 21.38
C ALA A 195 12.27 4.64 20.52
N ILE A 196 12.80 4.75 19.29
CA ILE A 196 13.01 3.60 18.40
C ILE A 196 14.02 2.61 18.98
N ASN A 197 15.17 3.09 19.49
CA ASN A 197 16.22 2.24 20.04
C ASN A 197 15.76 1.47 21.29
N ASN A 198 14.83 2.05 22.06
CA ASN A 198 14.23 1.43 23.23
C ASN A 198 12.95 0.63 22.92
N ASN A 199 12.58 0.45 21.64
CA ASN A 199 11.33 -0.19 21.20
C ASN A 199 10.05 0.45 21.79
N LYS A 200 10.10 1.74 22.16
CA LYS A 200 8.97 2.50 22.73
C LYS A 200 8.20 3.25 21.64
N TYR A 201 7.72 2.53 20.63
CA TYR A 201 7.05 3.13 19.45
C TYR A 201 5.76 3.87 19.82
N ASN A 202 5.06 3.41 20.85
CA ASN A 202 3.81 3.99 21.33
C ASN A 202 3.94 5.48 21.72
N LEU A 203 5.14 5.92 22.15
CA LEU A 203 5.41 7.32 22.46
C LEU A 203 5.35 8.24 21.23
N LEU A 204 5.45 7.67 20.03
CA LEU A 204 5.48 8.41 18.78
C LEU A 204 4.12 8.48 18.09
N TRP A 205 3.15 7.63 18.46
CA TRP A 205 1.90 7.46 17.73
C TRP A 205 1.01 8.70 17.72
N ASP A 206 0.97 9.47 18.81
CA ASP A 206 0.15 10.68 18.88
C ASP A 206 0.67 11.82 18.00
N LYS A 207 1.94 11.72 17.59
CA LYS A 207 2.58 12.67 16.68
C LYS A 207 2.73 12.14 15.26
N ASP A 208 2.28 10.92 14.99
CA ASP A 208 2.15 10.40 13.64
C ASP A 208 1.00 11.13 12.92
N GLN A 209 1.31 11.79 11.80
CA GLN A 209 0.34 12.61 11.08
C GLN A 209 -0.86 11.82 10.57
N LEU A 210 -0.70 10.56 10.17
CA LEU A 210 -1.82 9.73 9.71
C LEU A 210 -2.74 9.37 10.89
N ASN A 211 -2.17 8.95 12.02
CA ASN A 211 -2.97 8.68 13.22
C ASN A 211 -3.76 9.91 13.68
N ALA A 212 -3.14 11.10 13.63
CA ALA A 212 -3.82 12.35 13.95
C ALA A 212 -4.92 12.66 12.94
N ALA A 213 -4.65 12.48 11.64
CA ALA A 213 -5.63 12.70 10.57
C ALA A 213 -6.85 11.77 10.70
N LYS A 214 -6.65 10.47 10.97
CA LYS A 214 -7.75 9.51 11.18
C LYS A 214 -8.70 9.87 12.33
N LYS A 215 -8.21 10.60 13.34
CA LYS A 215 -9.03 11.10 14.45
C LYS A 215 -9.81 12.37 14.08
N LYS A 216 -9.31 13.16 13.13
CA LYS A 216 -9.81 14.51 12.82
C LYS A 216 -10.65 14.57 11.55
N GLU A 217 -10.23 13.88 10.50
CA GLU A 217 -10.81 13.99 9.16
C GLU A 217 -11.93 12.97 8.95
N PRO A 218 -13.17 13.39 8.65
CA PRO A 218 -14.31 12.50 8.51
C PRO A 218 -14.15 11.41 7.45
N PHE A 219 -13.57 11.72 6.28
CA PHE A 219 -13.41 10.75 5.20
C PHE A 219 -12.43 9.61 5.53
N LEU A 220 -11.53 9.82 6.52
CA LEU A 220 -10.64 8.78 7.05
C LEU A 220 -11.27 7.97 8.18
N GLN A 221 -12.41 8.39 8.72
CA GLN A 221 -13.12 7.62 9.74
C GLN A 221 -13.65 6.30 9.14
N GLY A 222 -13.56 5.24 9.94
CA GLY A 222 -13.87 3.87 9.53
C GLY A 222 -12.72 3.12 8.85
N PHE A 223 -11.65 3.80 8.41
CA PHE A 223 -10.44 3.10 8.00
C PHE A 223 -9.73 2.52 9.22
N LEU A 224 -9.57 1.20 9.23
CA LEU A 224 -8.83 0.42 10.20
C LEU A 224 -7.37 0.28 9.78
N GLU A 225 -6.49 0.08 10.76
CA GLU A 225 -5.07 -0.20 10.53
C GLU A 225 -4.55 -1.10 11.66
N GLY A 226 -3.59 -1.98 11.36
CA GLY A 226 -2.91 -2.79 12.35
C GLY A 226 -2.03 -1.96 13.30
N PRO A 227 -1.68 -2.48 14.49
CA PRO A 227 -0.84 -1.76 15.43
C PRO A 227 0.61 -1.63 14.88
N LEU A 228 1.17 -0.42 14.93
CA LEU A 228 2.55 -0.12 14.52
C LEU A 228 3.58 -0.66 15.53
N LYS A 229 3.73 -1.98 15.59
CA LYS A 229 4.66 -2.71 16.48
C LYS A 229 6.07 -2.91 15.87
N PHE A 230 6.37 -2.23 14.77
CA PHE A 230 7.63 -2.31 14.04
C PHE A 230 8.26 -0.93 13.90
N LYS A 231 9.57 -0.89 13.65
CA LYS A 231 10.34 0.35 13.48
C LYS A 231 9.80 1.20 12.31
N PRO A 232 9.89 2.54 12.37
CA PRO A 232 9.62 3.41 11.23
C PRO A 232 10.32 2.94 9.95
N THR A 233 9.62 2.91 8.82
CA THR A 233 10.06 2.27 7.58
C THR A 233 10.93 3.16 6.70
N TYR A 234 11.05 4.43 7.04
CA TYR A 234 11.82 5.46 6.36
C TYR A 234 12.54 6.34 7.38
N LYS A 235 13.71 6.95 7.14
CA LYS A 235 14.59 6.85 5.97
C LYS A 235 15.89 6.13 6.33
N PHE A 236 16.21 5.07 5.62
CA PHE A 236 17.45 4.32 5.81
C PHE A 236 18.56 4.78 4.87
N ASP A 237 19.80 4.52 5.26
CA ASP A 237 20.90 4.48 4.29
C ASP A 237 20.77 3.19 3.46
N GLN A 238 21.08 3.26 2.16
CA GLN A 238 20.97 2.11 1.26
C GLN A 238 21.86 0.96 1.74
N ASN A 239 21.36 -0.27 1.60
CA ASN A 239 21.99 -1.51 2.05
C ASN A 239 22.32 -1.51 3.56
N SER A 240 21.49 -0.85 4.36
CA SER A 240 21.69 -0.70 5.80
C SER A 240 20.37 -0.72 6.58
N ASP A 241 20.49 -0.98 7.88
CA ASP A 241 19.42 -0.79 8.88
C ASP A 241 19.64 0.49 9.71
N VAL A 242 20.60 1.32 9.29
CA VAL A 242 20.90 2.60 9.94
C VAL A 242 20.08 3.71 9.30
N TYR A 243 19.39 4.48 10.14
CA TYR A 243 18.66 5.67 9.70
C TYR A 243 19.58 6.80 9.27
N ASP A 244 19.28 7.39 8.11
CA ASP A 244 19.94 8.50 7.41
C ASP A 244 21.09 9.14 8.19
N THR A 245 22.32 8.68 7.92
CA THR A 245 23.53 9.22 8.55
C THR A 245 24.05 10.47 7.85
N ARG A 246 23.63 10.69 6.60
CA ARG A 246 24.12 11.75 5.71
C ARG A 246 23.99 13.14 6.34
N TYR A 247 25.11 13.85 6.36
CA TYR A 247 25.16 15.29 6.59
C TYR A 247 25.62 15.93 5.28
N LYS A 248 24.69 16.44 4.46
CA LYS A 248 25.09 17.15 3.24
C LYS A 248 25.50 18.58 3.60
N ARG A 249 26.81 18.82 3.71
CA ARG A 249 27.41 20.17 3.65
C ARG A 249 27.44 20.61 2.18
N THR A 250 26.50 21.44 1.75
CA THR A 250 26.66 22.21 0.50
C THR A 250 27.31 23.55 0.81
N LEU A 251 28.28 23.95 -0.02
CA LEU A 251 29.04 25.22 0.07
C LEU A 251 28.16 26.48 -0.09
N TRP A 252 26.92 26.31 -0.55
CA TRP A 252 25.92 27.37 -0.62
C TRP A 252 24.62 26.87 0.02
N LYS A 253 24.08 27.70 0.92
CA LYS A 253 22.80 27.58 1.63
C LYS A 253 22.72 26.52 2.73
N HIS A 254 22.35 26.99 3.91
CA HIS A 254 22.02 26.21 5.10
C HIS A 254 20.90 25.17 4.86
N CYS A 255 21.04 24.05 5.57
CA CYS A 255 20.06 22.98 5.84
C CYS A 255 19.72 21.97 4.73
N ASN A 256 20.48 20.88 4.68
CA ASN A 256 19.88 19.55 4.50
C ASN A 256 19.83 18.86 5.87
N LYS A 257 18.75 19.10 6.63
CA LYS A 257 18.50 18.38 7.89
C LYS A 257 18.31 16.89 7.58
N LYS A 258 18.95 16.02 8.38
CA LYS A 258 18.70 14.57 8.36
C LYS A 258 17.19 14.31 8.37
N ARG A 259 16.71 13.39 7.52
CA ARG A 259 15.29 13.05 7.54
C ARG A 259 14.98 12.32 8.84
N LYS A 260 13.93 12.77 9.54
CA LYS A 260 13.44 12.09 10.74
C LYS A 260 12.86 10.73 10.34
N PRO A 261 13.09 9.67 11.12
CA PRO A 261 12.40 8.40 10.90
C PRO A 261 10.87 8.58 10.91
N ALA A 262 10.15 7.88 10.05
CA ALA A 262 8.69 7.93 9.92
C ALA A 262 8.10 6.61 9.37
N TRP A 263 6.85 6.31 9.73
CA TRP A 263 6.05 5.25 9.12
C TRP A 263 5.34 5.81 7.88
N THR A 264 6.07 5.85 6.78
CA THR A 264 5.57 6.34 5.48
C THR A 264 4.76 5.29 4.75
N ASP A 265 5.10 4.02 4.94
CA ASP A 265 4.55 2.87 4.23
C ASP A 265 3.46 2.22 5.10
N ARG A 266 2.20 2.21 4.64
CA ARG A 266 1.03 1.87 5.48
C ARG A 266 0.03 1.01 4.73
N ILE A 267 -0.75 0.21 5.47
CA ILE A 267 -1.86 -0.60 4.95
C ILE A 267 -3.10 -0.36 5.80
N LEU A 268 -4.11 0.26 5.21
CA LEU A 268 -5.42 0.51 5.81
C LEU A 268 -6.48 -0.33 5.11
N TRP A 269 -7.58 -0.59 5.81
CA TRP A 269 -8.77 -1.19 5.20
C TRP A 269 -10.05 -0.62 5.79
N LYS A 270 -11.13 -0.63 5.02
CA LYS A 270 -12.46 -0.18 5.44
C LYS A 270 -13.51 -1.13 4.88
N LEU A 271 -14.40 -1.62 5.74
CA LEU A 271 -15.60 -2.33 5.30
C LEU A 271 -16.71 -1.32 5.00
N LYS A 272 -17.59 -1.66 4.07
CA LYS A 272 -18.84 -0.94 3.85
C LYS A 272 -19.67 -0.91 5.13
N ASP A 273 -20.24 0.24 5.45
CA ASP A 273 -21.14 0.37 6.58
C ASP A 273 -22.52 -0.15 6.19
N VAL A 274 -22.88 -1.33 6.70
CA VAL A 274 -24.18 -1.99 6.46
C VAL A 274 -25.23 -1.55 7.51
N SER A 275 -24.85 -0.74 8.51
CA SER A 275 -25.74 -0.38 9.62
C SER A 275 -26.72 0.76 9.33
N GLY A 276 -26.58 1.43 8.18
CA GLY A 276 -27.41 2.59 7.78
C GLY A 276 -28.33 2.38 6.57
N SER A 277 -28.22 1.24 5.87
CA SER A 277 -29.17 0.88 4.82
C SER A 277 -30.46 0.38 5.48
N GLU A 278 -31.51 1.22 5.47
CA GLU A 278 -32.87 0.81 5.84
C GLU A 278 -33.14 -0.57 5.26
N ALA A 279 -33.35 -1.56 6.15
CA ALA A 279 -33.72 -2.91 5.78
C ALA A 279 -34.97 -2.82 4.90
N LYS A 280 -34.78 -2.89 3.58
CA LYS A 280 -35.88 -3.20 2.67
C LYS A 280 -36.20 -4.65 2.95
N ASP A 281 -37.30 -4.87 3.65
CA ASP A 281 -37.93 -6.15 3.89
C ASP A 281 -38.24 -6.83 2.53
N THR A 282 -37.24 -7.51 1.99
CA THR A 282 -37.42 -8.54 0.98
C THR A 282 -36.73 -9.79 1.49
N GLU A 283 -37.54 -10.79 1.87
CA GLU A 283 -37.15 -12.12 2.40
C GLU A 283 -36.39 -13.00 1.39
N SER A 284 -35.45 -12.44 0.63
CA SER A 284 -34.66 -13.21 -0.34
C SER A 284 -33.27 -12.61 -0.46
N ASP A 285 -32.40 -13.00 0.47
CA ASP A 285 -31.03 -13.44 0.26
C ASP A 285 -30.27 -13.26 1.57
N PHE A 286 -29.77 -14.36 2.14
CA PHE A 286 -28.77 -14.29 3.18
C PHE A 286 -27.50 -13.68 2.57
N GLU A 287 -27.42 -12.35 2.47
CA GLU A 287 -26.16 -11.68 2.10
C GLU A 287 -25.10 -12.15 3.10
N GLN A 288 -24.18 -12.98 2.64
CA GLN A 288 -23.06 -13.43 3.45
C GLN A 288 -22.28 -12.20 3.91
N ILE A 289 -22.25 -11.97 5.22
CA ILE A 289 -21.51 -10.83 5.76
C ILE A 289 -20.02 -11.11 5.61
N LEU A 290 -19.35 -10.36 4.73
CA LEU A 290 -17.90 -10.38 4.58
C LEU A 290 -17.24 -10.02 5.92
N LYS A 291 -16.44 -10.94 6.47
CA LYS A 291 -15.63 -10.67 7.67
C LYS A 291 -14.15 -10.59 7.30
N VAL A 292 -13.48 -9.56 7.81
CA VAL A 292 -12.05 -9.31 7.57
C VAL A 292 -11.29 -9.41 8.88
N THR A 293 -10.32 -10.32 8.94
CA THR A 293 -9.41 -10.47 10.08
C THR A 293 -7.99 -10.14 9.65
N LEU A 294 -7.32 -9.21 10.36
CA LEU A 294 -5.89 -8.98 10.21
C LEU A 294 -5.11 -9.98 11.07
N GLU A 295 -4.33 -10.85 10.44
CA GLU A 295 -3.53 -11.88 11.11
C GLU A 295 -2.14 -11.33 11.51
N LYS A 296 -1.51 -10.56 10.62
CA LYS A 296 -0.15 -10.04 10.84
C LYS A 296 0.05 -8.72 10.12
N TYR A 297 0.66 -7.76 10.80
CA TYR A 297 1.09 -6.48 10.22
C TYR A 297 2.52 -6.18 10.68
N THR A 298 3.45 -6.13 9.74
CA THR A 298 4.89 -6.02 10.06
C THR A 298 5.66 -5.36 8.93
N SER A 299 6.91 -4.98 9.22
CA SER A 299 7.90 -4.59 8.22
C SER A 299 9.07 -5.58 8.21
N HIS A 300 9.75 -5.72 7.07
CA HIS A 300 10.88 -6.63 6.89
C HIS A 300 12.19 -5.86 6.77
N MET A 301 12.88 -5.71 7.89
CA MET A 301 14.10 -4.89 7.99
C MET A 301 15.28 -5.45 7.19
N SER A 302 15.33 -6.77 6.95
CA SER A 302 16.41 -7.44 6.20
C SER A 302 16.54 -6.97 4.75
N TYR A 303 15.50 -6.37 4.17
CA TYR A 303 15.54 -5.82 2.82
C TYR A 303 16.22 -4.45 2.80
N GLY A 304 17.42 -4.38 2.22
CA GLY A 304 18.26 -3.17 2.21
C GLY A 304 18.32 -2.40 0.88
N ILE A 305 17.70 -2.89 -0.20
CA ILE A 305 17.89 -2.31 -1.55
C ILE A 305 17.35 -0.89 -1.72
N SER A 306 16.48 -0.44 -0.82
CA SER A 306 15.81 0.86 -0.81
C SER A 306 16.09 1.60 0.49
N ASP A 307 15.88 2.92 0.50
CA ASP A 307 15.84 3.72 1.72
C ASP A 307 14.50 3.58 2.49
N HIS A 308 13.58 2.77 1.95
CA HIS A 308 12.38 2.26 2.61
C HIS A 308 12.47 0.76 2.88
N LYS A 309 11.87 0.32 3.99
CA LYS A 309 11.68 -1.11 4.32
C LYS A 309 10.26 -1.53 3.94
N PRO A 310 10.07 -2.70 3.28
CA PRO A 310 8.75 -3.16 2.87
C PRO A 310 7.85 -3.42 4.07
N VAL A 311 6.55 -3.20 3.89
CA VAL A 311 5.50 -3.46 4.88
C VAL A 311 4.54 -4.49 4.32
N THR A 312 4.09 -5.41 5.17
CA THR A 312 3.14 -6.46 4.80
C THR A 312 1.99 -6.58 5.78
N GLY A 313 0.80 -6.85 5.25
CA GLY A 313 -0.41 -7.18 5.99
C GLY A 313 -0.98 -8.51 5.50
N ALA A 314 -1.14 -9.48 6.39
CA ALA A 314 -1.79 -10.76 6.10
C ALA A 314 -3.22 -10.74 6.64
N PHE A 315 -4.18 -11.04 5.78
CA PHE A 315 -5.62 -10.95 6.08
C PHE A 315 -6.33 -12.26 5.76
N THR A 316 -7.32 -12.61 6.58
CA THR A 316 -8.31 -13.65 6.28
C THR A 316 -9.63 -12.97 5.92
N LEU A 317 -10.10 -13.19 4.70
CA LEU A 317 -11.44 -12.82 4.26
C LEU A 317 -12.33 -14.05 4.38
N GLN A 318 -13.29 -14.01 5.30
CA GLN A 318 -14.35 -15.02 5.41
C GLN A 318 -15.49 -14.53 4.52
N VAL A 319 -15.59 -15.20 3.37
CA VAL A 319 -16.59 -15.01 2.33
C VAL A 319 -17.66 -16.07 2.49
#